data_AF-A0A3Q0EWB4-F1
#
_entry.id   AF-A0A3Q0EWB4-F1
#
_cell.length_a   1.000
_cell.length_b   1.000
_cell.length_c   1.000
_cell.angle_alpha   90.00
_cell.angle_beta   90.00
_cell.angle_gamma   90.00
#
_symmetry.space_group_name_H-M   'P 1'
#
loop_
_entity.id
_entity.type
_entity.pdbx_description
1 polymer ?
#
loop_
_entity_poly.entity_id
_entity_poly.type
_entity_poly.pdbx_seq_one_letter_code
_entity_poly.pdbx_strand_id
1 'polypeptide(L)'
;MGDTESCNSGILNSGWNHRCPKQRQKVGVYNEVLCRLKELNVPEAVVPGFEDDLWAHFYRLPARYALDMNVERAEEVLMHKRLLDIAGGPTTAIGPAIEVRLVQVRSASASAGGSSKSLLLNSQSKVCPEDSGIPGSMSFHPPPAFGSSSNVEHNTQFLPVRDRDNYLSFYTHYSRPMHEITISTNDKPKLLSQLTSLLSETGLDILEAHAFSTTDGYSLDVFVVGGWPIEETKKLKHELAKKIQKLQQHQLKENGSLPTSTTAKQEQIGMNFIWRIDAGRLRYEKKIASGPLSDLYKGSFCNQDVAIKVLKHENLNENIQREFAQEVYILSKIQHKNVVKFVGACTKPPNLYLVTEYMPGGSMFDFLHKQKTALALPSLLKVAIDVSEGMKYLHQNNIIHRDLKAANLLIDENGVVKVADFGVARVHNQSGIMTAETGTYRWMAPEVIEHRPYDHKADVFSFAIVLWELLTGKLPYEHLSPLQAAVGVIQKGLRPKIPSHTHSKLVELLHWCWHHDSSLRPNFSEILEFLLRVTKTVSVGGFLTNFVLHSKEKSKPLHHYFFLNRLLGNVKARECMKIVFTKLTVCTHRHL
;
A
#
# COMPACT_ATOMS: atom_id res chain seq x y z
N MET A 1 -59.69 -1.62 -5.11
CA MET A 1 -59.88 -0.16 -4.99
C MET A 1 -59.56 0.19 -3.55
N GLY A 2 -58.52 0.92 -3.18
CA GLY A 2 -57.38 1.50 -3.87
C GLY A 2 -56.35 1.81 -2.78
N ASP A 3 -55.08 1.70 -3.14
CA ASP A 3 -53.92 1.76 -2.25
C ASP A 3 -53.74 3.11 -1.57
N THR A 4 -53.14 3.03 -0.38
CA THR A 4 -52.65 4.13 0.46
C THR A 4 -51.61 4.98 -0.26
N GLU A 5 -51.89 6.29 -0.37
CA GLU A 5 -50.96 7.29 -0.87
C GLU A 5 -49.76 7.47 0.08
N SER A 6 -48.59 7.12 -0.46
CA SER A 6 -47.27 7.57 -0.03
C SER A 6 -46.81 8.64 -1.02
N CYS A 7 -46.52 9.85 -0.53
CA CYS A 7 -45.73 10.87 -1.22
C CYS A 7 -44.93 11.65 -0.14
N ASN A 8 -43.58 11.51 -0.09
CA ASN A 8 -42.58 12.37 -0.74
C ASN A 8 -42.57 13.82 -0.20
N SER A 9 -41.47 14.54 0.01
CA SER A 9 -40.04 14.37 -0.26
C SER A 9 -39.40 15.72 0.12
N GLY A 10 -38.17 15.75 0.64
CA GLY A 10 -37.47 17.01 0.89
C GLY A 10 -35.96 16.85 0.99
N ILE A 11 -35.30 16.94 -0.17
CA ILE A 11 -33.86 17.21 -0.36
C ILE A 11 -32.92 16.04 0.02
N LEU A 12 -32.66 15.13 -0.93
CA LEU A 12 -31.36 14.41 -1.02
C LEU A 12 -31.16 13.57 -2.30
N ASN A 13 -32.16 13.43 -3.19
CA ASN A 13 -32.12 12.40 -4.23
C ASN A 13 -31.75 12.83 -5.67
N SER A 14 -31.30 14.06 -5.91
CA SER A 14 -30.86 14.48 -7.26
C SER A 14 -29.36 14.76 -7.30
N GLY A 15 -28.55 13.74 -7.58
CA GLY A 15 -27.11 13.91 -7.88
C GLY A 15 -26.19 12.70 -7.70
N TRP A 16 -26.68 11.53 -7.29
CA TRP A 16 -25.82 10.47 -6.72
C TRP A 16 -25.50 9.28 -7.65
N ASN A 17 -25.89 9.34 -8.93
CA ASN A 17 -25.74 8.21 -9.85
C ASN A 17 -24.32 7.95 -10.41
N HIS A 18 -23.32 8.79 -10.11
CA HIS A 18 -21.96 8.65 -10.68
C HIS A 18 -20.83 8.32 -9.68
N ARG A 19 -21.14 7.84 -8.46
CA ARG A 19 -20.10 7.51 -7.47
C ARG A 19 -19.46 6.12 -7.67
N CYS A 20 -18.14 6.03 -7.43
CA CYS A 20 -17.33 4.81 -7.40
C CYS A 20 -17.90 3.77 -6.41
N PRO A 21 -17.77 2.44 -6.67
CA PRO A 21 -18.29 1.39 -5.76
C PRO A 21 -17.89 1.55 -4.29
N LYS A 22 -16.63 1.95 -4.03
CA LYS A 22 -16.12 2.18 -2.66
C LYS A 22 -16.84 3.31 -1.93
N GLN A 23 -17.30 4.32 -2.66
CA GLN A 23 -18.01 5.47 -2.08
C GLN A 23 -19.49 5.15 -1.84
N ARG A 24 -20.08 4.21 -2.58
CA ARG A 24 -21.40 3.65 -2.27
C ARG A 24 -21.36 2.81 -1.00
N GLN A 25 -20.32 1.99 -0.82
CA GLN A 25 -20.11 1.21 0.41
C GLN A 25 -19.91 2.11 1.63
N LYS A 26 -19.14 3.20 1.50
CA LYS A 26 -18.96 4.20 2.55
C LYS A 26 -20.29 4.82 3.02
N VAL A 27 -21.20 5.11 2.09
CA VAL A 27 -22.56 5.62 2.40
C VAL A 27 -23.38 4.55 3.13
N GLY A 28 -23.27 3.28 2.72
CA GLY A 28 -23.94 2.16 3.39
C GLY A 28 -23.54 2.04 4.85
N VAL A 29 -22.23 2.03 5.12
CA VAL A 29 -21.70 1.96 6.50
C VAL A 29 -22.09 3.18 7.32
N TYR A 30 -22.04 4.38 6.75
CA TYR A 30 -22.51 5.59 7.43
C TYR A 30 -23.98 5.47 7.87
N ASN A 31 -24.86 5.02 6.98
CA ASN A 31 -26.27 4.84 7.30
C ASN A 31 -26.47 3.80 8.40
N GLU A 32 -25.71 2.70 8.37
CA GLU A 32 -25.78 1.66 9.40
C GLU A 32 -25.31 2.17 10.77
N VAL A 33 -24.21 2.93 10.82
CA VAL A 33 -23.72 3.58 12.04
C VAL A 33 -24.74 4.59 12.56
N LEU A 34 -25.31 5.42 11.69
CA LEU A 34 -26.34 6.39 12.07
C LEU A 34 -27.57 5.72 12.69
N CYS A 35 -28.05 4.64 12.05
CA CYS A 35 -29.17 3.86 12.59
C CYS A 35 -28.85 3.31 13.99
N ARG A 36 -27.69 2.67 14.16
CA ARG A 36 -27.29 2.12 15.48
C ARG A 36 -27.11 3.19 16.55
N LEU A 37 -26.53 4.34 16.22
CA LEU A 37 -26.37 5.44 17.19
C LEU A 37 -27.73 5.98 17.67
N LYS A 38 -28.73 6.02 16.77
CA LYS A 38 -30.12 6.37 17.13
C LYS A 38 -30.77 5.28 17.97
N GLU A 39 -30.60 4.00 17.63
CA GLU A 39 -31.14 2.86 18.40
C GLU A 39 -30.56 2.80 19.83
N LEU A 40 -29.28 3.14 19.97
CA LEU A 40 -28.58 3.21 21.27
C LEU A 40 -28.99 4.43 22.12
N ASN A 41 -29.87 5.30 21.61
CA ASN A 41 -30.31 6.55 22.26
C ASN A 41 -29.13 7.40 22.78
N VAL A 42 -28.06 7.48 21.98
CA VAL A 42 -26.89 8.29 22.33
C VAL A 42 -27.31 9.77 22.35
N PRO A 43 -27.05 10.53 23.43
CA PRO A 43 -27.49 11.92 23.56
C PRO A 43 -27.06 12.82 22.39
N GLU A 44 -25.84 12.61 21.89
CA GLU A 44 -25.28 13.32 20.75
C GLU A 44 -26.08 13.11 19.45
N ALA A 45 -26.74 11.95 19.28
CA ALA A 45 -27.48 11.60 18.07
C ALA A 45 -28.86 12.27 17.97
N VAL A 46 -29.32 12.93 19.05
CA VAL A 46 -30.63 13.61 19.13
C VAL A 46 -30.51 15.11 18.79
N VAL A 47 -29.28 15.63 18.69
CA VAL A 47 -29.01 17.05 18.43
C VAL A 47 -29.29 17.40 16.95
N PRO A 48 -29.97 18.53 16.65
CA PRO A 48 -30.14 19.01 15.29
C PRO A 48 -28.78 19.22 14.59
N GLY A 49 -28.62 18.71 13.37
CA GLY A 49 -27.36 18.79 12.60
C GLY A 49 -26.38 17.64 12.82
N PHE A 50 -26.69 16.69 13.73
CA PHE A 50 -25.83 15.53 14.00
C PHE A 50 -25.56 14.68 12.75
N GLU A 51 -26.54 14.52 11.86
CA GLU A 51 -26.37 13.75 10.62
C GLU A 51 -25.32 14.37 9.70
N ASP A 52 -25.38 15.70 9.54
CA ASP A 52 -24.41 16.45 8.73
C ASP A 52 -23.01 16.40 9.36
N ASP A 53 -22.91 16.53 10.69
CA ASP A 53 -21.66 16.45 11.43
C ASP A 53 -21.02 15.04 11.37
N LEU A 54 -21.84 14.00 11.47
CA LEU A 54 -21.41 12.62 11.33
C LEU A 54 -20.95 12.35 9.90
N TRP A 55 -21.69 12.83 8.90
CA TRP A 55 -21.31 12.71 7.50
C TRP A 55 -20.01 13.46 7.19
N ALA A 56 -19.83 14.66 7.74
CA ALA A 56 -18.58 15.43 7.62
C ALA A 56 -17.39 14.64 8.20
N HIS A 57 -17.58 13.97 9.34
CA HIS A 57 -16.55 13.08 9.91
C HIS A 57 -16.21 11.91 8.98
N PHE A 58 -17.21 11.21 8.44
CA PHE A 58 -16.94 10.19 7.43
C PHE A 58 -16.24 10.78 6.22
N TYR A 59 -16.68 11.94 5.72
CA TYR A 59 -16.14 12.57 4.52
C TYR A 59 -14.65 12.86 4.63
N ARG A 60 -14.18 13.43 5.77
CA ARG A 60 -12.75 13.74 5.98
C ARG A 60 -11.85 12.51 6.06
N LEU A 61 -12.38 11.32 6.34
CA LEU A 61 -11.61 10.08 6.45
C LEU A 61 -11.61 9.28 5.13
N PRO A 62 -10.57 8.47 4.86
CA PRO A 62 -10.48 7.69 3.61
C PRO A 62 -11.55 6.59 3.58
N ALA A 63 -11.93 6.12 2.39
CA ALA A 63 -12.97 5.10 2.25
C ALA A 63 -12.68 3.81 3.04
N ARG A 64 -11.39 3.47 3.25
CA ARG A 64 -10.98 2.32 4.06
C ARG A 64 -11.44 2.40 5.51
N TYR A 65 -11.53 3.60 6.10
CA TYR A 65 -12.03 3.76 7.47
C TYR A 65 -13.41 3.11 7.60
N ALA A 66 -14.33 3.45 6.70
CA ALA A 66 -15.67 2.85 6.71
C ALA A 66 -15.67 1.34 6.42
N LEU A 67 -14.75 0.86 5.57
CA LEU A 67 -14.72 -0.56 5.20
C LEU A 67 -14.15 -1.46 6.31
N ASP A 68 -13.22 -0.93 7.10
CA ASP A 68 -12.53 -1.67 8.15
C ASP A 68 -13.19 -1.48 9.53
N MET A 69 -14.09 -0.51 9.67
CA MET A 69 -14.86 -0.23 10.90
C MET A 69 -15.80 -1.39 11.24
N ASN A 70 -15.71 -1.88 12.48
CA ASN A 70 -16.73 -2.77 13.04
C ASN A 70 -17.99 -1.95 13.36
N VAL A 71 -19.02 -2.12 12.55
CA VAL A 71 -20.29 -1.40 12.65
C VAL A 71 -21.06 -1.71 13.95
N GLU A 72 -20.78 -2.82 14.64
CA GLU A 72 -21.32 -3.11 15.97
C GLU A 72 -20.78 -2.14 17.04
N ARG A 73 -19.66 -1.49 16.74
CA ARG A 73 -18.97 -0.52 17.60
C ARG A 73 -19.26 0.91 17.13
N ALA A 74 -20.51 1.21 16.77
CA ALA A 74 -20.91 2.50 16.19
C ALA A 74 -20.55 3.71 17.05
N GLU A 75 -20.60 3.57 18.39
CA GLU A 75 -20.16 4.55 19.38
C GLU A 75 -18.69 5.00 19.22
N GLU A 76 -17.85 4.15 18.63
CA GLU A 76 -16.43 4.44 18.40
C GLU A 76 -16.20 5.49 17.34
N VAL A 77 -17.13 5.61 16.40
CA VAL A 77 -17.10 6.70 15.41
C VAL A 77 -17.19 8.05 16.12
N LEU A 78 -17.96 8.15 17.21
CA LEU A 78 -18.07 9.39 17.99
C LEU A 78 -16.79 9.66 18.80
N MET A 79 -16.15 8.62 19.32
CA MET A 79 -14.86 8.72 19.99
C MET A 79 -13.78 9.20 19.01
N HIS A 80 -13.69 8.60 17.82
CA HIS A 80 -12.78 9.03 16.75
C HIS A 80 -13.01 10.48 16.34
N LYS A 81 -14.29 10.88 16.17
CA LYS A 81 -14.66 12.27 15.90
C LYS A 81 -14.15 13.20 16.99
N ARG A 82 -14.39 12.86 18.27
CA ARG A 82 -13.96 13.66 19.42
C ARG A 82 -12.44 13.81 19.50
N LEU A 83 -11.68 12.74 19.28
CA LEU A 83 -10.21 12.80 19.30
C LEU A 83 -9.66 13.70 18.20
N LEU A 84 -10.20 13.61 16.98
CA LEU A 84 -9.82 14.51 15.87
C LEU A 84 -10.16 15.97 16.18
N ASP A 85 -11.33 16.22 16.78
CA ASP A 85 -11.75 17.56 17.15
C ASP A 85 -10.86 18.13 18.29
N ILE A 86 -10.39 17.29 19.24
CA ILE A 86 -9.41 17.66 20.27
C ILE A 86 -8.06 17.99 19.62
N ALA A 87 -7.61 17.20 18.64
CA ALA A 87 -6.35 17.44 17.94
C ALA A 87 -6.35 18.77 17.18
N GLY A 88 -7.50 19.20 16.66
CA GLY A 88 -7.66 20.48 15.96
C GLY A 88 -7.98 21.70 16.83
N GLY A 89 -8.22 21.51 18.14
CA GLY A 89 -8.53 22.59 19.08
C GLY A 89 -7.31 23.39 19.56
N PRO A 90 -7.50 24.60 20.14
CA PRO A 90 -6.42 25.38 20.72
C PRO A 90 -5.71 24.58 21.83
N THR A 91 -4.42 24.33 21.64
CA THR A 91 -3.62 23.30 22.32
C THR A 91 -3.28 23.59 23.78
N THR A 92 -4.01 24.47 24.47
CA THR A 92 -3.61 24.98 25.80
C THR A 92 -4.39 24.42 26.98
N ALA A 93 -5.48 23.65 26.79
CA ALA A 93 -6.31 23.19 27.92
C ALA A 93 -6.63 21.68 28.01
N ILE A 94 -6.55 20.89 26.93
CA ILE A 94 -7.24 19.57 26.88
C ILE A 94 -6.29 18.35 26.94
N GLY A 95 -4.97 18.54 26.88
CA GLY A 95 -4.01 17.41 26.85
C GLY A 95 -3.95 16.71 25.48
N PRO A 96 -3.10 15.66 25.31
CA PRO A 96 -2.98 14.95 24.04
C PRO A 96 -4.26 14.16 23.72
N ALA A 97 -4.68 14.15 22.45
CA ALA A 97 -5.84 13.39 21.98
C ALA A 97 -5.52 11.88 21.93
N ILE A 98 -5.63 11.22 23.08
CA ILE A 98 -5.42 9.78 23.24
C ILE A 98 -6.53 9.13 24.05
N GLU A 99 -6.99 7.97 23.61
CA GLU A 99 -7.87 7.08 24.34
C GLU A 99 -7.25 5.68 24.45
N VAL A 100 -7.44 5.01 25.60
CA VAL A 100 -6.95 3.64 25.83
C VAL A 100 -8.05 2.85 26.52
N ARG A 101 -8.37 1.68 25.98
CA ARG A 101 -9.44 0.82 26.50
C ARG A 101 -9.13 -0.66 26.33
N LEU A 102 -9.90 -1.50 27.02
CA LEU A 102 -9.77 -2.94 26.94
C LEU A 102 -10.60 -3.51 25.81
N VAL A 103 -10.01 -4.41 25.03
CA VAL A 103 -10.65 -5.14 23.94
C VAL A 103 -10.32 -6.63 24.01
N GLN A 104 -11.16 -7.47 23.42
CA GLN A 104 -10.96 -8.93 23.40
C GLN A 104 -11.38 -9.51 22.04
N VAL A 105 -10.53 -10.36 21.46
CA VAL A 105 -10.80 -10.98 20.15
C VAL A 105 -11.30 -12.40 20.32
N ARG A 106 -12.55 -12.69 20.00
CA ARG A 106 -13.13 -14.04 20.21
C ARG A 106 -12.45 -15.10 19.34
N SER A 107 -12.14 -16.26 19.95
CA SER A 107 -11.69 -17.47 19.24
C SER A 107 -12.90 -18.19 18.63
N ALA A 108 -12.88 -18.44 17.32
CA ALA A 108 -13.94 -19.09 16.57
C ALA A 108 -14.14 -20.59 16.89
N SER A 109 -13.32 -21.19 17.77
CA SER A 109 -13.47 -22.61 18.17
C SER A 109 -14.67 -22.90 19.07
N ALA A 110 -15.43 -21.89 19.52
CA ALA A 110 -16.59 -22.07 20.39
C ALA A 110 -17.95 -22.18 19.66
N SER A 111 -18.01 -22.07 18.33
CA SER A 111 -19.28 -22.08 17.57
C SER A 111 -19.47 -23.36 16.73
N ALA A 112 -19.25 -24.52 17.33
CA ALA A 112 -19.71 -25.80 16.78
C ALA A 112 -20.54 -26.55 17.82
N GLY A 113 -21.77 -26.08 18.06
CA GLY A 113 -22.75 -26.83 18.83
C GLY A 113 -23.91 -25.98 19.35
N GLY A 114 -25.06 -26.04 18.66
CA GLY A 114 -26.37 -25.80 19.29
C GLY A 114 -27.14 -24.56 18.81
N SER A 115 -28.05 -24.81 17.86
CA SER A 115 -29.35 -24.17 17.59
C SER A 115 -29.70 -22.82 18.23
N SER A 116 -30.15 -21.91 17.36
CA SER A 116 -30.96 -20.70 17.59
C SER A 116 -31.85 -20.73 18.83
N LYS A 117 -31.79 -19.67 19.65
CA LYS A 117 -32.96 -19.01 20.27
C LYS A 117 -32.59 -17.63 20.83
N SER A 118 -33.40 -16.65 20.47
CA SER A 118 -33.46 -15.31 21.06
C SER A 118 -33.69 -15.38 22.58
N LEU A 119 -32.98 -14.58 23.37
CA LEU A 119 -33.46 -14.15 24.68
C LEU A 119 -33.06 -12.70 24.93
N LEU A 120 -34.05 -11.82 24.76
CA LEU A 120 -34.19 -10.59 25.52
C LEU A 120 -34.20 -10.93 27.01
N LEU A 121 -33.50 -10.18 27.87
CA LEU A 121 -33.96 -10.05 29.24
C LEU A 121 -33.66 -8.67 29.82
N ASN A 122 -34.75 -8.04 30.23
CA ASN A 122 -34.87 -6.75 30.87
C ASN A 122 -34.90 -6.97 32.40
N SER A 123 -34.28 -6.04 33.15
CA SER A 123 -34.66 -5.51 34.47
C SER A 123 -34.87 -6.40 35.73
N GLN A 124 -34.21 -5.96 36.82
CA GLN A 124 -34.59 -5.98 38.25
C GLN A 124 -34.67 -7.32 39.02
N SER A 125 -33.81 -7.49 40.04
CA SER A 125 -34.19 -7.39 41.47
C SER A 125 -33.15 -7.96 42.47
N LYS A 126 -33.00 -7.19 43.58
CA LYS A 126 -32.74 -7.53 45.00
C LYS A 126 -31.57 -8.43 45.43
N VAL A 127 -30.70 -7.82 46.26
CA VAL A 127 -29.73 -8.39 47.21
C VAL A 127 -30.48 -8.98 48.42
N CYS A 128 -30.14 -10.17 48.96
CA CYS A 128 -29.31 -10.43 50.17
C CYS A 128 -29.41 -11.93 50.59
N PRO A 129 -28.55 -12.47 51.49
CA PRO A 129 -27.47 -13.40 51.11
C PRO A 129 -27.54 -14.76 51.84
N GLU A 130 -26.82 -15.77 51.33
CA GLU A 130 -25.90 -16.64 52.10
C GLU A 130 -25.32 -17.78 51.23
N ASP A 131 -24.00 -17.91 51.33
CA ASP A 131 -23.16 -19.09 51.09
C ASP A 131 -23.11 -19.76 49.70
N SER A 132 -22.10 -19.37 48.91
CA SER A 132 -21.13 -20.29 48.28
C SER A 132 -20.15 -19.52 47.39
N GLY A 133 -18.86 -19.76 47.62
CA GLY A 133 -17.76 -19.08 46.95
C GLY A 133 -17.69 -19.35 45.44
N ILE A 134 -18.07 -18.34 44.65
CA ILE A 134 -17.72 -18.22 43.23
C ILE A 134 -16.86 -16.96 43.08
N PRO A 135 -15.58 -17.05 42.65
CA PRO A 135 -14.81 -15.86 42.29
C PRO A 135 -15.32 -15.31 40.95
N GLY A 136 -15.89 -14.10 41.00
CA GLY A 136 -15.80 -13.10 39.93
C GLY A 136 -16.55 -13.37 38.63
N SER A 137 -17.67 -12.67 38.45
CA SER A 137 -18.31 -12.40 37.16
C SER A 137 -17.28 -12.14 36.05
N MET A 138 -17.19 -13.03 35.05
CA MET A 138 -16.36 -12.80 33.86
C MET A 138 -16.92 -11.59 33.09
N SER A 139 -16.28 -10.43 33.22
CA SER A 139 -16.56 -9.28 32.37
C SER A 139 -16.02 -9.55 30.96
N PHE A 140 -16.89 -9.81 30.00
CA PHE A 140 -16.51 -9.90 28.59
C PHE A 140 -16.20 -8.49 28.06
N HIS A 141 -15.00 -8.28 27.51
CA HIS A 141 -14.62 -7.01 26.89
C HIS A 141 -15.11 -6.93 25.44
N PRO A 142 -15.38 -5.72 24.91
CA PRO A 142 -15.83 -5.56 23.53
C PRO A 142 -14.74 -5.93 22.52
N PRO A 143 -15.11 -6.26 21.26
CA PRO A 143 -14.12 -6.46 20.20
C PRO A 143 -13.43 -5.14 19.80
N PRO A 144 -12.25 -5.21 19.15
CA PRO A 144 -11.61 -4.05 18.53
C PRO A 144 -12.53 -3.27 17.58
N ALA A 145 -12.29 -1.97 17.45
CA ALA A 145 -13.05 -1.09 16.55
C ALA A 145 -12.76 -1.36 15.07
N PHE A 146 -11.59 -1.93 14.77
CA PHE A 146 -11.16 -2.30 13.43
C PHE A 146 -10.61 -3.73 13.42
N GLY A 147 -10.76 -4.41 12.28
CA GLY A 147 -10.22 -5.76 12.05
C GLY A 147 -11.24 -6.89 12.16
N SER A 148 -10.96 -8.02 11.48
CA SER A 148 -11.73 -9.26 11.60
C SER A 148 -11.13 -10.16 12.68
N SER A 149 -11.97 -10.83 13.49
CA SER A 149 -11.52 -11.73 14.57
C SER A 149 -10.52 -12.80 14.11
N SER A 150 -10.61 -13.23 12.85
CA SER A 150 -9.73 -14.22 12.21
C SER A 150 -8.25 -13.80 12.07
N ASN A 151 -7.94 -12.52 11.95
CA ASN A 151 -6.55 -12.07 11.70
C ASN A 151 -5.68 -12.10 12.96
N VAL A 152 -6.31 -11.96 14.14
CA VAL A 152 -5.60 -12.00 15.44
C VAL A 152 -5.36 -13.44 15.90
N GLU A 153 -6.25 -14.37 15.54
CA GLU A 153 -6.14 -15.80 15.87
C GLU A 153 -4.85 -16.46 15.33
N HIS A 154 -4.41 -16.05 14.13
CA HIS A 154 -3.21 -16.63 13.49
C HIS A 154 -1.90 -16.33 14.23
N ASN A 155 -1.85 -15.30 15.09
CA ASN A 155 -0.64 -14.95 15.85
C ASN A 155 -0.62 -15.50 17.29
N THR A 156 -1.72 -16.08 17.79
CA THR A 156 -1.81 -16.62 19.16
C THR A 156 -1.37 -18.09 19.32
N GLN A 157 -0.83 -18.73 18.27
CA GLN A 157 -0.28 -20.10 18.37
C GLN A 157 1.10 -20.09 19.04
N PHE A 158 1.12 -20.15 20.37
CA PHE A 158 2.35 -20.47 21.12
C PHE A 158 2.56 -21.98 21.22
N LEU A 159 3.82 -22.40 21.08
CA LEU A 159 4.32 -23.78 21.17
C LEU A 159 3.90 -24.45 22.50
N PRO A 160 3.48 -25.72 22.51
CA PRO A 160 3.18 -26.42 23.75
C PRO A 160 4.47 -26.74 24.49
N VAL A 161 4.70 -26.09 25.63
CA VAL A 161 5.62 -26.59 26.64
C VAL A 161 4.99 -27.85 27.22
N ARG A 162 5.66 -28.99 27.03
CA ARG A 162 5.31 -30.23 27.72
C ARG A 162 5.57 -30.02 29.20
N ASP A 163 4.53 -29.77 29.97
CA ASP A 163 4.51 -30.15 31.37
C ASP A 163 3.30 -31.01 31.69
N ARG A 164 3.62 -32.07 32.40
CA ARG A 164 2.78 -33.21 32.76
C ARG A 164 2.02 -32.78 34.00
N ASP A 165 0.72 -32.47 33.88
CA ASP A 165 -0.31 -32.75 34.89
C ASP A 165 -1.70 -32.34 34.39
N ASN A 166 -2.63 -33.29 34.50
CA ASN A 166 -3.83 -33.42 33.67
C ASN A 166 -5.11 -32.96 34.39
N TYR A 167 -5.16 -31.72 34.88
CA TYR A 167 -6.36 -31.19 35.58
C TYR A 167 -6.76 -29.73 35.27
N LEU A 168 -6.17 -29.08 34.25
CA LEU A 168 -6.46 -27.67 33.92
C LEU A 168 -6.92 -27.42 32.47
N SER A 169 -7.67 -28.37 31.88
CA SER A 169 -8.10 -28.32 30.48
C SER A 169 -9.34 -27.44 30.20
N PHE A 170 -9.95 -26.79 31.19
CA PHE A 170 -11.17 -25.98 31.00
C PHE A 170 -10.94 -24.46 30.87
N TYR A 171 -9.70 -23.98 31.05
CA TYR A 171 -9.40 -22.54 31.02
C TYR A 171 -8.71 -22.03 29.74
N THR A 172 -8.45 -22.88 28.75
CA THR A 172 -7.49 -22.54 27.68
C THR A 172 -8.09 -21.93 26.41
N HIS A 173 -9.37 -21.54 26.35
CA HIS A 173 -9.99 -21.06 25.09
C HIS A 173 -10.59 -19.65 25.14
N TYR A 174 -10.28 -18.86 26.17
CA TYR A 174 -10.60 -17.43 26.17
C TYR A 174 -9.39 -16.63 25.71
N SER A 175 -9.57 -15.83 24.67
CA SER A 175 -8.57 -14.86 24.22
C SER A 175 -8.26 -13.89 25.36
N ARG A 176 -6.96 -13.61 25.56
CA ARG A 176 -6.52 -12.69 26.60
C ARG A 176 -7.03 -11.28 26.30
N PRO A 177 -7.48 -10.51 27.32
CA PRO A 177 -7.80 -9.10 27.13
C PRO A 177 -6.55 -8.34 26.67
N MET A 178 -6.76 -7.37 25.77
CA MET A 178 -5.73 -6.53 25.16
C MET A 178 -6.11 -5.06 25.33
N HIS A 179 -5.21 -4.15 24.99
CA HIS A 179 -5.50 -2.72 24.95
C HIS A 179 -5.68 -2.26 23.51
N GLU A 180 -6.74 -1.52 23.25
CA GLU A 180 -6.86 -0.69 22.05
C GLU A 180 -6.53 0.75 22.41
N ILE A 181 -5.57 1.32 21.68
CA ILE A 181 -5.03 2.65 21.87
C ILE A 181 -5.39 3.45 20.62
N THR A 182 -6.14 4.52 20.78
CA THR A 182 -6.47 5.45 19.69
C THR A 182 -5.82 6.79 19.94
N ILE A 183 -5.07 7.29 18.96
CA ILE A 183 -4.31 8.53 19.03
C ILE A 183 -4.73 9.40 17.85
N SER A 184 -5.00 10.67 18.10
CA SER A 184 -5.17 11.66 17.04
C SER A 184 -4.17 12.79 17.16
N THR A 185 -3.60 13.19 16.04
CA THR A 185 -2.55 14.20 15.99
C THR A 185 -2.57 14.96 14.66
N ASN A 186 -1.84 16.07 14.55
CA ASN A 186 -1.59 16.67 13.23
C ASN A 186 -0.84 15.65 12.37
N ASP A 187 -1.29 15.45 11.13
CA ASP A 187 -0.67 14.53 10.18
C ASP A 187 0.67 15.08 9.73
N LYS A 188 1.70 14.82 10.54
CA LYS A 188 3.06 15.28 10.34
C LYS A 188 3.95 14.10 9.95
N PRO A 189 4.92 14.32 9.05
CA PRO A 189 5.89 13.28 8.70
C PRO A 189 6.63 12.77 9.94
N LYS A 190 6.90 11.46 10.02
CA LYS A 190 7.54 10.74 11.16
C LYS A 190 6.70 10.54 12.42
N LEU A 191 5.49 11.07 12.51
CA LEU A 191 4.74 10.98 13.75
C LEU A 191 4.29 9.54 14.05
N LEU A 192 3.85 8.79 13.03
CA LEU A 192 3.50 7.38 13.17
C LEU A 192 4.68 6.51 13.61
N SER A 193 5.89 6.73 13.07
CA SER A 193 7.09 5.98 13.47
C SER A 193 7.55 6.35 14.89
N GLN A 194 7.39 7.62 15.29
CA GLN A 194 7.65 8.06 16.66
C GLN A 194 6.65 7.44 17.64
N LEU A 195 5.36 7.36 17.27
CA LEU A 195 4.34 6.72 18.07
C LEU A 195 4.60 5.21 18.21
N THR A 196 4.92 4.50 17.13
CA THR A 196 5.23 3.06 17.21
C THR A 196 6.51 2.77 18.00
N SER A 197 7.55 3.62 17.88
CA SER A 197 8.74 3.54 18.74
C SER A 197 8.38 3.75 20.22
N LEU A 198 7.58 4.77 20.52
CA LEU A 198 7.12 5.07 21.88
C LEU A 198 6.34 3.91 22.49
N LEU A 199 5.45 3.28 21.72
CA LEU A 199 4.70 2.10 22.16
C LEU A 199 5.66 0.94 22.49
N SER A 200 6.65 0.68 21.62
CA SER A 200 7.66 -0.36 21.85
C SER A 200 8.56 -0.06 23.05
N GLU A 201 9.02 1.17 23.25
CA GLU A 201 9.76 1.62 24.44
C GLU A 201 8.96 1.51 25.73
N THR A 202 7.63 1.48 25.62
CA THR A 202 6.71 1.26 26.75
C THR A 202 6.50 -0.23 27.03
N GLY A 203 7.12 -1.12 26.25
CA GLY A 203 6.99 -2.58 26.38
C GLY A 203 5.68 -3.11 25.79
N LEU A 204 5.03 -2.37 24.90
CA LEU A 204 3.78 -2.78 24.26
C LEU A 204 4.07 -3.53 22.96
N ASP A 205 3.44 -4.68 22.80
CA ASP A 205 3.52 -5.49 21.60
C ASP A 205 2.36 -5.15 20.66
N ILE A 206 2.66 -4.53 19.52
CA ILE A 206 1.64 -4.15 18.53
C ILE A 206 1.19 -5.39 17.76
N LEU A 207 -0.08 -5.76 17.91
CA LEU A 207 -0.71 -6.90 17.23
C LEU A 207 -1.45 -6.46 15.98
N GLU A 208 -2.11 -5.31 16.06
CA GLU A 208 -2.84 -4.69 14.96
C GLU A 208 -2.65 -3.17 14.99
N ALA A 209 -2.60 -2.55 13.81
CA ALA A 209 -2.42 -1.11 13.69
C ALA A 209 -3.14 -0.60 12.44
N HIS A 210 -3.91 0.47 12.62
CA HIS A 210 -4.67 1.16 11.59
C HIS A 210 -4.37 2.65 11.66
N ALA A 211 -3.92 3.24 10.56
CA ALA A 211 -3.63 4.67 10.48
C ALA A 211 -4.52 5.30 9.41
N PHE A 212 -5.15 6.44 9.71
CA PHE A 212 -6.03 7.15 8.80
C PHE A 212 -5.66 8.63 8.72
N SER A 213 -5.13 9.05 7.57
CA SER A 213 -4.94 10.47 7.25
C SER A 213 -6.27 11.09 6.85
N THR A 214 -6.58 12.24 7.44
CA THR A 214 -7.77 13.03 7.13
C THR A 214 -7.48 14.09 6.08
N THR A 215 -8.51 14.53 5.35
CA THR A 215 -8.38 15.57 4.32
C THR A 215 -8.03 16.94 4.89
N ASP A 216 -8.28 17.18 6.18
CA ASP A 216 -7.99 18.39 6.93
C ASP A 216 -6.62 18.37 7.63
N GLY A 217 -5.77 17.37 7.35
CA GLY A 217 -4.36 17.37 7.79
C GLY A 217 -4.12 16.82 9.20
N TYR A 218 -5.01 15.96 9.70
CA TYR A 218 -4.86 15.20 10.95
C TYR A 218 -4.73 13.70 10.68
N SER A 219 -4.11 12.97 11.60
CA SER A 219 -4.09 11.51 11.62
C SER A 219 -4.99 10.97 12.73
N LEU A 220 -5.57 9.80 12.48
CA LEU A 220 -6.23 8.95 13.46
C LEU A 220 -5.54 7.57 13.41
N ASP A 221 -4.81 7.24 14.47
CA ASP A 221 -3.97 6.05 14.58
C ASP A 221 -4.51 5.15 15.69
N VAL A 222 -4.85 3.91 15.36
CA VAL A 222 -5.49 2.94 16.24
C VAL A 222 -4.61 1.70 16.33
N PHE A 223 -4.22 1.30 17.53
CA PHE A 223 -3.34 0.17 17.79
C PHE A 223 -4.03 -0.81 18.73
N VAL A 224 -4.03 -2.10 18.38
CA VAL A 224 -4.34 -3.18 19.33
C VAL A 224 -3.02 -3.74 19.82
N VAL A 225 -2.80 -3.68 21.13
CA VAL A 225 -1.52 -4.01 21.75
C VAL A 225 -1.68 -5.00 22.91
N GLY A 226 -0.67 -5.84 23.09
CA GLY A 226 -0.43 -6.63 24.29
C GLY A 226 0.72 -6.09 25.13
N GLY A 227 1.06 -6.79 26.22
CA GLY A 227 2.27 -6.49 27.01
C GLY A 227 2.08 -5.60 28.23
N TRP A 228 0.86 -5.12 28.51
CA TRP A 228 0.56 -4.29 29.69
C TRP A 228 -0.48 -4.92 30.62
N PRO A 229 -0.35 -4.81 31.96
CA PRO A 229 -1.36 -5.29 32.91
C PRO A 229 -2.73 -4.62 32.72
N ILE A 230 -3.79 -5.43 32.65
CA ILE A 230 -5.16 -4.99 32.33
C ILE A 230 -5.72 -4.08 33.43
N GLU A 231 -5.36 -4.37 34.69
CA GLU A 231 -5.72 -3.61 35.89
C GLU A 231 -5.15 -2.19 35.87
N GLU A 232 -4.09 -1.97 35.08
CA GLU A 232 -3.36 -0.71 34.98
C GLU A 232 -3.73 0.13 33.74
N THR A 233 -4.89 -0.11 33.13
CA THR A 233 -5.32 0.60 31.90
C THR A 233 -5.29 2.14 32.04
N LYS A 234 -5.71 2.67 33.20
CA LYS A 234 -5.64 4.13 33.46
C LYS A 234 -4.21 4.64 33.56
N LYS A 235 -3.30 3.83 34.11
CA LYS A 235 -1.87 4.15 34.24
C LYS A 235 -1.19 4.09 32.86
N LEU A 236 -1.56 3.12 32.01
CA LEU A 236 -1.13 3.07 30.61
C LEU A 236 -1.52 4.34 29.85
N LYS A 237 -2.80 4.75 29.95
CA LYS A 237 -3.27 6.00 29.35
C LYS A 237 -2.45 7.21 29.81
N HIS A 238 -2.19 7.31 31.12
CA HIS A 238 -1.42 8.41 31.69
C HIS A 238 0.04 8.43 31.20
N GLU A 239 0.71 7.27 31.19
CA GLU A 239 2.10 7.14 30.71
C GLU A 239 2.22 7.50 29.23
N LEU A 240 1.32 6.98 28.38
CA LEU A 240 1.32 7.30 26.96
C LEU A 240 1.02 8.78 26.71
N ALA A 241 0.02 9.35 27.39
CA ALA A 241 -0.28 10.78 27.29
C ALA A 241 0.94 11.65 27.65
N LYS A 242 1.62 11.32 28.76
CA LYS A 242 2.84 12.03 29.19
C LYS A 242 3.97 11.93 28.18
N LYS A 243 4.22 10.75 27.61
CA LYS A 243 5.28 10.56 26.59
C LYS A 243 4.93 11.27 25.27
N ILE A 244 3.67 11.22 24.83
CA ILE A 244 3.22 11.92 23.61
C ILE A 244 3.29 13.43 23.78
N GLN A 245 2.92 13.95 24.95
CA GLN A 245 3.03 15.38 25.24
C GLN A 245 4.49 15.86 25.17
N LYS A 246 5.45 15.06 25.66
CA LYS A 246 6.89 15.35 25.52
C LYS A 246 7.34 15.35 24.05
N LEU A 247 6.88 14.39 23.25
CA LEU A 247 7.16 14.37 21.80
C LEU A 247 6.65 15.64 21.13
N GLN A 248 5.42 16.07 21.43
CA GLN A 248 4.82 17.28 20.87
C GLN A 248 5.56 18.56 21.29
N GLN A 249 6.07 18.63 22.53
CA GLN A 249 6.86 19.77 23.02
C GLN A 249 8.26 19.87 22.39
N HIS A 250 8.92 18.73 22.12
CA HIS A 250 10.24 18.72 21.48
C HIS A 250 10.16 19.27 20.04
N GLN A 251 9.05 18.98 19.35
CA GLN A 251 8.75 19.47 18.00
C GLN A 251 8.50 20.99 17.94
N LEU A 252 8.09 21.63 19.04
CA LEU A 252 7.96 23.08 19.14
C LEU A 252 9.31 23.79 19.35
N LYS A 253 10.29 23.11 19.94
CA LYS A 253 11.63 23.67 20.20
C LYS A 253 12.58 23.55 19.00
N GLU A 254 12.49 22.49 18.20
CA GLU A 254 13.30 22.35 16.97
C GLU A 254 12.90 23.34 15.87
N ASN A 255 11.67 23.86 15.88
CA ASN A 255 11.20 24.88 14.93
C ASN A 255 11.51 26.33 15.36
N GLY A 256 12.22 26.52 16.48
CA GLY A 256 12.47 27.82 17.11
C GLY A 256 13.80 28.51 16.78
N SER A 257 14.62 28.00 15.87
CA SER A 257 15.88 28.65 15.48
C SER A 257 15.87 29.05 14.00
N LEU A 258 15.54 30.31 13.75
CA LEU A 258 15.75 30.99 12.48
C LEU A 258 17.20 31.51 12.46
N PRO A 259 18.06 31.16 11.49
CA PRO A 259 19.19 32.00 11.13
C PRO A 259 18.68 33.09 10.20
N THR A 260 18.77 34.32 10.67
CA THR A 260 18.60 35.54 9.91
C THR A 260 19.62 35.61 8.76
N SER A 261 19.10 36.00 7.59
CA SER A 261 19.82 36.59 6.46
C SER A 261 21.05 35.83 5.93
N THR A 262 20.82 35.01 4.91
CA THR A 262 21.66 35.08 3.71
C THR A 262 20.74 34.98 2.51
N THR A 263 20.73 36.02 1.69
CA THR A 263 19.98 36.19 0.45
C THR A 263 20.13 34.96 -0.47
N ALA A 264 19.25 33.97 -0.30
CA ALA A 264 18.98 32.97 -1.31
C ALA A 264 18.11 33.65 -2.36
N LYS A 265 18.70 33.94 -3.51
CA LYS A 265 17.97 34.35 -4.70
C LYS A 265 16.81 33.37 -4.89
N GLN A 266 15.58 33.86 -4.81
CA GLN A 266 14.41 33.19 -5.34
C GLN A 266 14.65 33.00 -6.83
N GLU A 267 15.16 31.83 -7.23
CA GLU A 267 14.93 31.34 -8.57
C GLU A 267 13.44 30.97 -8.63
N GLN A 268 12.62 31.94 -9.01
CA GLN A 268 11.37 31.65 -9.68
C GLN A 268 11.71 30.68 -10.81
N ILE A 269 11.30 29.42 -10.67
CA ILE A 269 11.46 28.40 -11.70
C ILE A 269 10.62 28.87 -12.89
N GLY A 270 11.25 29.62 -13.79
CA GLY A 270 10.77 29.90 -15.12
C GLY A 270 10.74 28.58 -15.89
N MET A 271 9.68 27.81 -15.71
CA MET A 271 9.31 26.73 -16.61
C MET A 271 9.12 27.34 -18.00
N ASN A 272 10.18 27.27 -18.82
CA ASN A 272 10.16 27.75 -20.20
C ASN A 272 8.90 27.25 -20.92
N PHE A 273 8.23 28.17 -21.62
CA PHE A 273 6.96 28.00 -22.35
C PHE A 273 6.93 26.85 -23.39
N ILE A 274 8.05 26.14 -23.60
CA ILE A 274 8.26 25.11 -24.63
C ILE A 274 7.38 23.87 -24.43
N TRP A 275 7.08 23.51 -23.16
CA TRP A 275 6.37 22.26 -22.84
C TRP A 275 4.90 22.45 -22.46
N ARG A 276 4.40 23.68 -22.57
CA ARG A 276 3.02 24.02 -22.26
C ARG A 276 2.12 23.59 -23.42
N ILE A 277 1.35 22.53 -23.20
CA ILE A 277 0.31 22.13 -24.15
C ILE A 277 -0.89 23.07 -23.97
N ASP A 278 -1.51 23.47 -25.07
CA ASP A 278 -2.81 24.15 -25.03
C ASP A 278 -3.91 23.10 -24.83
N ALA A 279 -4.80 23.34 -23.86
CA ALA A 279 -5.89 22.42 -23.53
C ALA A 279 -6.79 22.16 -24.74
N GLY A 280 -6.97 23.13 -25.64
CA GLY A 280 -7.76 22.96 -26.88
C GLY A 280 -7.16 21.96 -27.88
N ARG A 281 -5.88 21.58 -27.72
CA ARG A 281 -5.20 20.60 -28.57
C ARG A 281 -5.23 19.17 -28.00
N LEU A 282 -5.62 19.01 -26.74
CA LEU A 282 -5.76 17.70 -26.08
C LEU A 282 -7.19 17.20 -26.25
N ARG A 283 -7.33 15.98 -26.77
CA ARG A 283 -8.62 15.30 -26.85
C ARG A 283 -8.70 14.24 -25.78
N TYR A 284 -9.71 14.31 -24.93
CA TYR A 284 -10.00 13.30 -23.91
C TYR A 284 -10.87 12.21 -24.53
N GLU A 285 -10.49 10.95 -24.35
CA GLU A 285 -11.23 9.81 -24.91
C GLU A 285 -11.92 9.02 -23.80
N LYS A 286 -11.13 8.47 -22.87
CA LYS A 286 -11.64 7.55 -21.84
C LYS A 286 -10.93 7.78 -20.51
N LYS A 287 -11.68 7.84 -19.41
CA LYS A 287 -11.09 7.81 -18.07
C LYS A 287 -10.53 6.42 -17.77
N ILE A 288 -9.23 6.33 -17.50
CA ILE A 288 -8.51 5.09 -17.19
C ILE A 288 -8.59 4.80 -15.69
N ALA A 289 -8.32 5.82 -14.87
CA ALA A 289 -8.31 5.71 -13.41
C ALA A 289 -8.74 7.01 -12.72
N SER A 290 -9.18 6.89 -11.46
CA SER A 290 -9.50 8.03 -10.61
C SER A 290 -8.88 7.81 -9.23
N GLY A 291 -7.98 8.71 -8.82
CA GLY A 291 -7.32 8.71 -7.53
C GLY A 291 -7.82 9.85 -6.63
N PRO A 292 -7.30 9.95 -5.39
CA PRO A 292 -7.70 11.00 -4.44
C PRO A 292 -7.32 12.41 -4.92
N LEU A 293 -6.13 12.55 -5.52
CA LEU A 293 -5.57 13.84 -5.94
C LEU A 293 -5.70 14.08 -7.44
N SER A 294 -5.70 13.03 -8.26
CA SER A 294 -5.71 13.15 -9.72
C SER A 294 -6.59 12.11 -10.41
N ASP A 295 -7.05 12.45 -11.60
CA ASP A 295 -7.70 11.57 -12.55
C ASP A 295 -6.78 11.27 -13.73
N LEU A 296 -6.80 10.04 -14.23
CA LEU A 296 -6.01 9.62 -15.39
C LEU A 296 -6.92 9.30 -16.57
N TYR A 297 -6.65 9.90 -17.72
CA TYR A 297 -7.41 9.71 -18.95
C TYR A 297 -6.50 9.19 -20.07
N LYS A 298 -7.07 8.34 -20.93
CA LYS A 298 -6.59 8.15 -22.29
C LYS A 298 -7.07 9.34 -23.11
N GLY A 299 -6.19 9.88 -23.94
CA GLY A 299 -6.53 10.89 -24.91
C GLY A 299 -5.64 10.83 -26.14
N SER A 300 -5.76 11.84 -26.99
CA SER A 300 -4.92 12.03 -28.16
C SER A 300 -4.37 13.45 -28.24
N PHE A 301 -3.11 13.56 -28.65
CA PHE A 301 -2.40 14.82 -28.90
C PHE A 301 -1.60 14.69 -30.19
N CYS A 302 -1.82 15.58 -31.17
CA CYS A 302 -1.13 15.52 -32.48
C CYS A 302 -1.18 14.12 -33.15
N ASN A 303 -2.34 13.46 -33.10
CA ASN A 303 -2.57 12.10 -33.61
C ASN A 303 -1.73 11.00 -32.93
N GLN A 304 -1.22 11.25 -31.73
CA GLN A 304 -0.57 10.24 -30.88
C GLN A 304 -1.44 9.97 -29.66
N ASP A 305 -1.58 8.70 -29.30
CA ASP A 305 -2.24 8.29 -28.07
C ASP A 305 -1.41 8.73 -26.86
N VAL A 306 -2.06 9.39 -25.91
CA VAL A 306 -1.43 9.93 -24.69
C VAL A 306 -2.19 9.54 -23.43
N ALA A 307 -1.47 9.50 -22.32
CA ALA A 307 -2.04 9.44 -20.98
C ALA A 307 -2.03 10.86 -20.38
N ILE A 308 -3.19 11.31 -19.90
CA ILE A 308 -3.41 12.66 -19.37
C ILE A 308 -3.77 12.53 -17.88
N LYS A 309 -2.82 12.85 -17.00
CA LYS A 309 -3.02 12.91 -15.55
C LYS A 309 -3.48 14.33 -15.19
N VAL A 310 -4.73 14.47 -14.77
CA VAL A 310 -5.37 15.75 -14.41
C VAL A 310 -5.48 15.86 -12.89
N LEU A 311 -4.97 16.94 -12.32
CA LEU A 311 -5.05 17.19 -10.88
C LEU A 311 -6.42 17.79 -10.51
N LYS A 312 -7.06 17.26 -9.47
CA LYS A 312 -8.40 17.69 -9.02
C LYS A 312 -8.32 19.01 -8.27
N HIS A 313 -9.27 19.90 -8.55
CA HIS A 313 -9.31 21.25 -7.99
C HIS A 313 -9.72 21.29 -6.52
N GLU A 314 -10.58 20.35 -6.12
CA GLU A 314 -11.22 20.30 -4.79
C GLU A 314 -10.21 20.11 -3.63
N ASN A 315 -8.99 19.64 -3.92
CA ASN A 315 -7.96 19.33 -2.93
C ASN A 315 -6.65 20.12 -3.14
N LEU A 316 -6.67 21.23 -3.88
CA LEU A 316 -5.44 21.97 -4.19
C LEU A 316 -4.94 22.75 -2.96
N ASN A 317 -3.74 22.42 -2.50
CA ASN A 317 -2.93 23.25 -1.62
C ASN A 317 -1.55 23.51 -2.25
N GLU A 318 -0.79 24.46 -1.69
CA GLU A 318 0.53 24.84 -2.24
C GLU A 318 1.52 23.66 -2.29
N ASN A 319 1.43 22.72 -1.34
CA ASN A 319 2.31 21.56 -1.30
C ASN A 319 2.02 20.60 -2.47
N ILE A 320 0.75 20.28 -2.73
CA ILE A 320 0.34 19.40 -3.83
C ILE A 320 0.72 20.03 -5.18
N GLN A 321 0.55 21.36 -5.32
CA GLN A 321 0.98 22.06 -6.53
C GLN A 321 2.51 22.00 -6.71
N ARG A 322 3.27 22.12 -5.62
CA ARG A 322 4.74 22.01 -5.64
C ARG A 322 5.18 20.61 -6.02
N GLU A 323 4.56 19.57 -5.47
CA GLU A 323 4.85 18.16 -5.81
C GLU A 323 4.51 17.86 -7.26
N PHE A 324 3.37 18.35 -7.75
CA PHE A 324 2.98 18.22 -9.15
C PHE A 324 3.96 18.95 -10.09
N ALA A 325 4.33 20.20 -9.76
CA ALA A 325 5.31 20.95 -10.53
C ALA A 325 6.70 20.27 -10.53
N GLN A 326 7.06 19.63 -9.42
CA GLN A 326 8.28 18.83 -9.31
C GLN A 326 8.22 17.57 -10.18
N GLU A 327 7.10 16.84 -10.17
CA GLU A 327 6.88 15.68 -11.05
C GLU A 327 7.06 16.08 -12.53
N VAL A 328 6.41 17.17 -12.95
CA VAL A 328 6.55 17.75 -14.30
C VAL A 328 8.01 18.12 -14.59
N TYR A 329 8.71 18.76 -13.65
CA TYR A 329 10.11 19.13 -13.82
C TYR A 329 10.99 17.90 -14.05
N ILE A 330 10.88 16.88 -13.20
CA ILE A 330 11.67 15.65 -13.32
C ILE A 330 11.39 14.97 -14.67
N LEU A 331 10.12 14.75 -15.00
CA LEU A 331 9.72 14.11 -16.26
C LEU A 331 10.18 14.89 -17.49
N SER A 332 10.20 16.23 -17.44
CA SER A 332 10.66 17.07 -18.55
C SER A 332 12.17 16.96 -18.83
N LYS A 333 12.96 16.42 -17.89
CA LYS A 333 14.42 16.29 -17.99
C LYS A 333 14.90 14.90 -18.36
N ILE A 334 14.00 13.92 -18.37
CA ILE A 334 14.36 12.52 -18.60
C ILE A 334 13.88 12.04 -19.96
N GLN A 335 14.73 11.27 -20.62
CA GLN A 335 14.38 10.60 -21.86
C GLN A 335 15.16 9.28 -21.97
N HIS A 336 14.43 8.16 -21.83
CA HIS A 336 15.02 6.84 -21.91
C HIS A 336 13.99 5.83 -22.41
N LYS A 337 14.42 4.79 -23.15
CA LYS A 337 13.50 3.79 -23.73
C LYS A 337 12.71 2.98 -22.67
N ASN A 338 13.26 2.83 -21.46
CA ASN A 338 12.62 2.15 -20.32
C ASN A 338 12.09 3.11 -19.25
N VAL A 339 11.85 4.38 -19.59
CA VAL A 339 11.18 5.35 -18.72
C VAL A 339 10.07 6.01 -19.53
N VAL A 340 8.90 6.22 -18.91
CA VAL A 340 7.76 6.80 -19.62
C VAL A 340 8.12 8.17 -20.19
N LYS A 341 7.81 8.37 -21.47
CA LYS A 341 8.15 9.59 -22.20
C LYS A 341 7.18 10.72 -21.83
N PHE A 342 7.75 11.83 -21.39
CA PHE A 342 7.05 13.09 -21.23
C PHE A 342 6.64 13.68 -22.59
N VAL A 343 5.40 14.16 -22.68
CA VAL A 343 4.86 14.82 -23.89
C VAL A 343 4.64 16.30 -23.65
N GLY A 344 4.13 16.66 -22.47
CA GLY A 344 3.95 18.05 -22.06
C GLY A 344 3.12 18.17 -20.79
N ALA A 345 2.86 19.40 -20.35
CA ALA A 345 2.07 19.65 -19.15
C ALA A 345 1.40 21.03 -19.18
N CYS A 346 0.46 21.26 -18.28
CA CYS A 346 0.03 22.58 -17.87
C CYS A 346 0.09 22.62 -16.34
N THR A 347 0.84 23.59 -15.80
CA THR A 347 1.07 23.78 -14.36
C THR A 347 0.38 25.03 -13.81
N LYS A 348 -0.45 25.70 -14.63
CA LYS A 348 -1.18 26.90 -14.23
C LYS A 348 -2.67 26.60 -13.99
N PRO A 349 -3.22 26.93 -12.81
CA PRO A 349 -4.67 26.89 -12.59
C PRO A 349 -5.43 27.72 -13.65
N PRO A 350 -6.65 27.32 -14.05
CA PRO A 350 -7.42 26.18 -13.56
C PRO A 350 -7.14 24.87 -14.34
N ASN A 351 -6.01 24.75 -15.04
CA ASN A 351 -5.72 23.58 -15.86
C ASN A 351 -4.40 22.95 -15.40
N LEU A 352 -4.49 21.97 -14.50
CA LEU A 352 -3.32 21.25 -13.98
C LEU A 352 -3.31 19.83 -14.54
N TYR A 353 -2.45 19.59 -15.53
CA TYR A 353 -2.34 18.27 -16.13
C TYR A 353 -0.93 17.96 -16.62
N LEU A 354 -0.58 16.67 -16.59
CA LEU A 354 0.67 16.09 -17.06
C LEU A 354 0.33 15.07 -18.17
N VAL A 355 1.02 15.18 -19.30
CA VAL A 355 0.80 14.34 -20.48
C VAL A 355 2.04 13.50 -20.74
N THR A 356 1.85 12.20 -20.82
CA THR A 356 2.89 11.21 -21.18
C THR A 356 2.43 10.36 -22.35
N GLU A 357 3.35 9.57 -22.92
CA GLU A 357 2.95 8.52 -23.86
C GLU A 357 1.93 7.56 -23.21
N TYR A 358 0.98 7.07 -24.02
CA TYR A 358 0.04 6.06 -23.58
C TYR A 358 0.67 4.66 -23.63
N MET A 359 0.43 3.86 -22.58
CA MET A 359 1.00 2.53 -22.43
C MET A 359 -0.12 1.48 -22.57
N PRO A 360 -0.38 0.94 -23.78
CA PRO A 360 -1.56 0.13 -24.06
C PRO A 360 -1.57 -1.23 -23.34
N GLY A 361 -0.41 -1.75 -22.95
CA GLY A 361 -0.30 -3.02 -22.21
C GLY A 361 -0.66 -2.90 -20.73
N GLY A 362 -0.94 -1.69 -20.23
CA GLY A 362 -1.26 -1.46 -18.82
C GLY A 362 -0.06 -1.66 -17.90
N SER A 363 -0.32 -1.92 -16.61
CA SER A 363 0.74 -2.13 -15.61
C SER A 363 1.11 -3.61 -15.45
N MET A 364 2.35 -3.87 -15.03
CA MET A 364 2.80 -5.21 -14.66
C MET A 364 1.97 -5.79 -13.52
N PHE A 365 1.50 -4.97 -12.58
CA PHE A 365 0.60 -5.41 -11.52
C PHE A 365 -0.70 -5.99 -12.07
N ASP A 366 -1.34 -5.29 -13.01
CA ASP A 366 -2.55 -5.77 -13.67
C ASP A 366 -2.29 -7.05 -14.48
N PHE A 367 -1.16 -7.09 -15.18
CA PHE A 367 -0.73 -8.27 -15.92
C PHE A 367 -0.58 -9.50 -15.02
N LEU A 368 0.08 -9.38 -13.87
CA LEU A 368 0.33 -10.50 -12.95
C LEU A 368 -0.94 -10.94 -12.22
N HIS A 369 -1.67 -10.00 -11.60
CA HIS A 369 -2.72 -10.33 -10.64
C HIS A 369 -4.09 -10.53 -11.27
N LYS A 370 -4.43 -9.78 -12.33
CA LYS A 370 -5.72 -9.97 -13.02
C LYS A 370 -5.68 -11.21 -13.91
N GLN A 371 -4.54 -11.50 -14.51
CA GLN A 371 -4.36 -12.70 -15.34
C GLN A 371 -3.88 -13.92 -14.53
N LYS A 372 -3.62 -13.76 -13.22
CA LYS A 372 -3.13 -14.80 -12.30
C LYS A 372 -1.95 -15.60 -12.86
N THR A 373 -1.00 -14.91 -13.48
CA THR A 373 0.08 -15.53 -14.24
C THR A 373 1.44 -15.08 -13.72
N ALA A 374 2.29 -16.04 -13.37
CA ALA A 374 3.71 -15.80 -13.08
C ALA A 374 4.54 -15.78 -14.38
N LEU A 375 5.63 -15.02 -14.41
CA LEU A 375 6.50 -14.98 -15.58
C LEU A 375 7.46 -16.17 -15.61
N ALA A 376 7.53 -16.85 -16.76
CA ALA A 376 8.61 -17.79 -17.03
C ALA A 376 9.97 -17.06 -17.03
N LEU A 377 11.03 -17.79 -16.66
CA LEU A 377 12.36 -17.21 -16.44
C LEU A 377 12.87 -16.31 -17.59
N PRO A 378 12.73 -16.66 -18.89
CA PRO A 378 13.17 -15.77 -19.97
C PRO A 378 12.43 -14.43 -20.01
N SER A 379 11.11 -14.44 -19.82
CA SER A 379 10.29 -13.23 -19.78
C SER A 379 10.56 -12.40 -18.53
N LEU A 380 10.74 -13.05 -17.38
CA LEU A 380 11.12 -12.40 -16.13
C LEU A 380 12.45 -11.67 -16.28
N LEU A 381 13.47 -12.33 -16.84
CA LEU A 381 14.78 -11.73 -17.07
C LEU A 381 14.70 -10.54 -18.03
N LYS A 382 13.89 -10.63 -19.10
CA LYS A 382 13.64 -9.50 -20.01
C LYS A 382 13.07 -8.29 -19.26
N VAL A 383 12.00 -8.49 -18.49
CA VAL A 383 11.38 -7.40 -17.70
C VAL A 383 12.36 -6.85 -16.66
N ALA A 384 13.10 -7.70 -15.96
CA ALA A 384 14.10 -7.30 -14.98
C ALA A 384 15.20 -6.43 -15.60
N ILE A 385 15.64 -6.76 -16.82
CA ILE A 385 16.62 -5.98 -17.59
C ILE A 385 16.03 -4.62 -17.96
N ASP A 386 14.81 -4.58 -18.52
CA ASP A 386 14.14 -3.34 -18.90
C ASP A 386 14.03 -2.37 -17.71
N VAL A 387 13.55 -2.86 -16.56
CA VAL A 387 13.43 -2.08 -15.33
C VAL A 387 14.81 -1.61 -14.83
N SER A 388 15.81 -2.48 -14.88
CA SER A 388 17.18 -2.15 -14.43
C SER A 388 17.82 -1.08 -15.31
N GLU A 389 17.60 -1.10 -16.63
CA GLU A 389 18.08 -0.06 -17.55
C GLU A 389 17.41 1.30 -17.25
N GLY A 390 16.09 1.31 -17.01
CA GLY A 390 15.37 2.53 -16.63
C GLY A 390 15.85 3.11 -15.30
N MET A 391 15.95 2.28 -14.26
CA MET A 391 16.39 2.72 -12.93
C MET A 391 17.86 3.14 -12.89
N LYS A 392 18.75 2.45 -13.62
CA LYS A 392 20.14 2.87 -13.82
C LYS A 392 20.19 4.29 -14.39
N TYR A 393 19.42 4.56 -15.44
CA TYR A 393 19.37 5.87 -16.07
C TYR A 393 18.90 6.96 -15.09
N LEU A 394 17.84 6.69 -14.32
CA LEU A 394 17.34 7.63 -13.30
C LEU A 394 18.40 7.94 -12.24
N HIS A 395 19.05 6.91 -11.70
CA HIS A 395 20.08 7.06 -10.67
C HIS A 395 21.31 7.82 -11.20
N GLN A 396 21.72 7.60 -12.45
CA GLN A 396 22.79 8.36 -13.10
C GLN A 396 22.46 9.86 -13.27
N ASN A 397 21.17 10.19 -13.35
CA ASN A 397 20.67 11.56 -13.38
C ASN A 397 20.33 12.10 -11.97
N ASN A 398 20.81 11.44 -10.90
CA ASN A 398 20.56 11.79 -9.51
C ASN A 398 19.07 11.84 -9.12
N ILE A 399 18.23 11.02 -9.75
CA ILE A 399 16.80 10.91 -9.46
C ILE A 399 16.57 9.61 -8.68
N ILE A 400 15.96 9.71 -7.49
CA ILE A 400 15.50 8.57 -6.70
C ILE A 400 14.00 8.41 -6.93
N HIS A 401 13.56 7.21 -7.30
CA HIS A 401 12.16 6.95 -7.67
C HIS A 401 11.23 6.90 -6.45
N ARG A 402 11.64 6.22 -5.38
CA ARG A 402 10.98 6.10 -4.06
C ARG A 402 9.66 5.31 -4.02
N ASP A 403 9.00 5.10 -5.15
CA ASP A 403 7.76 4.29 -5.24
C ASP A 403 7.86 3.19 -6.32
N LEU A 404 8.98 2.48 -6.37
CA LEU A 404 9.14 1.40 -7.36
C LEU A 404 8.30 0.18 -6.97
N LYS A 405 7.29 -0.15 -7.78
CA LYS A 405 6.37 -1.28 -7.58
C LYS A 405 5.80 -1.75 -8.92
N ALA A 406 5.26 -2.96 -8.99
CA ALA A 406 4.73 -3.50 -10.26
C ALA A 406 3.60 -2.64 -10.87
N ALA A 407 2.87 -1.86 -10.06
CA ALA A 407 1.83 -0.96 -10.56
C ALA A 407 2.39 0.24 -11.34
N ASN A 408 3.65 0.60 -11.07
CA ASN A 408 4.37 1.72 -11.68
C ASN A 408 5.30 1.26 -12.82
N LEU A 409 5.20 -0.01 -13.22
CA LEU A 409 5.89 -0.57 -14.37
C LEU A 409 4.86 -0.77 -15.48
N LEU A 410 4.96 -0.01 -16.56
CA LEU A 410 3.99 0.00 -17.65
C LEU A 410 4.54 -0.70 -18.89
N ILE A 411 3.65 -1.33 -19.66
CA ILE A 411 3.99 -2.13 -20.83
C ILE A 411 3.57 -1.39 -22.11
N ASP A 412 4.51 -1.18 -23.03
CA ASP A 412 4.21 -0.56 -24.32
C ASP A 412 3.64 -1.56 -25.34
N GLU A 413 3.32 -1.07 -26.54
CA GLU A 413 2.79 -1.88 -27.66
C GLU A 413 3.72 -3.01 -28.13
N ASN A 414 5.03 -2.90 -27.85
CA ASN A 414 6.05 -3.87 -28.24
C ASN A 414 6.41 -4.83 -27.09
N GLY A 415 5.74 -4.72 -25.95
CA GLY A 415 6.03 -5.51 -24.76
C GLY A 415 7.37 -5.13 -24.10
N VAL A 416 7.80 -3.88 -24.24
CA VAL A 416 8.90 -3.28 -23.47
C VAL A 416 8.32 -2.68 -22.19
N VAL A 417 9.00 -2.91 -21.07
CA VAL A 417 8.59 -2.35 -19.78
C VAL A 417 9.28 -0.99 -19.55
N LYS A 418 8.48 -0.02 -19.10
CA LYS A 418 8.94 1.33 -18.74
C LYS A 418 8.55 1.69 -17.31
N VAL A 419 9.46 2.36 -16.62
CA VAL A 419 9.22 2.92 -15.28
C VAL A 419 8.37 4.19 -15.41
N ALA A 420 7.34 4.30 -14.58
CA ALA A 420 6.37 5.41 -14.56
C ALA A 420 6.05 5.87 -13.12
N ASP A 421 5.26 6.93 -13.02
CA ASP A 421 4.80 7.57 -11.77
C ASP A 421 5.90 8.17 -10.89
N PHE A 422 6.15 9.46 -11.09
CA PHE A 422 7.23 10.22 -10.45
C PHE A 422 6.70 11.19 -9.39
N GLY A 423 5.44 11.04 -8.95
CA GLY A 423 4.78 11.96 -8.01
C GLY A 423 5.55 12.15 -6.69
N VAL A 424 6.24 11.10 -6.23
CA VAL A 424 7.09 11.15 -5.03
C VAL A 424 8.59 11.11 -5.32
N ALA A 425 8.98 11.12 -6.60
CA ALA A 425 10.39 11.11 -6.98
C ALA A 425 11.09 12.42 -6.55
N ARG A 426 12.39 12.35 -6.27
CA ARG A 426 13.20 13.51 -5.85
C ARG A 426 14.58 13.49 -6.49
N VAL A 427 15.15 14.68 -6.65
CA VAL A 427 16.58 14.85 -6.96
C VAL A 427 17.38 14.68 -5.68
N HIS A 428 18.52 13.97 -5.74
CA HIS A 428 19.33 13.53 -4.60
C HIS A 428 19.64 14.61 -3.53
N ASN A 429 19.73 15.89 -3.93
CA ASN A 429 20.01 17.02 -3.02
C ASN A 429 18.80 17.57 -2.25
N GLN A 430 17.61 16.96 -2.37
CA GLN A 430 16.42 17.35 -1.61
C GLN A 430 16.14 16.32 -0.52
N SER A 431 16.51 16.65 0.72
CA SER A 431 16.10 15.90 1.91
C SER A 431 14.57 15.92 2.00
N GLY A 432 13.92 14.79 1.73
CA GLY A 432 12.47 14.70 1.71
C GLY A 432 12.03 13.50 2.54
N ILE A 433 11.31 13.79 3.62
CA ILE A 433 10.60 12.78 4.42
C ILE A 433 9.37 12.35 3.61
N MET A 434 9.15 11.05 3.45
CA MET A 434 7.97 10.55 2.76
C MET A 434 6.76 10.59 3.69
N THR A 435 5.65 11.18 3.25
CA THR A 435 4.32 10.88 3.77
C THR A 435 3.88 9.60 3.07
N ALA A 436 4.11 8.46 3.72
CA ALA A 436 3.82 7.17 3.11
C ALA A 436 2.32 7.01 2.87
N GLU A 437 1.92 6.93 1.61
CA GLU A 437 0.64 6.32 1.27
C GLU A 437 0.67 4.86 1.76
N THR A 438 -0.28 4.52 2.62
CA THR A 438 -0.33 3.25 3.36
C THR A 438 -0.33 2.00 2.46
N GLY A 439 -0.54 2.14 1.14
CA GLY A 439 -0.53 1.06 0.17
C GLY A 439 0.87 0.62 -0.31
N THR A 440 1.89 1.47 -0.23
CA THR A 440 3.23 1.19 -0.78
C THR A 440 4.15 0.44 0.19
N TYR A 441 3.80 0.36 1.48
CA TYR A 441 4.65 -0.25 2.53
C TYR A 441 5.21 -1.63 2.21
N ARG A 442 4.52 -2.44 1.40
CA ARG A 442 4.96 -3.78 1.01
C ARG A 442 6.25 -3.79 0.15
N TRP A 443 6.54 -2.71 -0.58
CA TRP A 443 7.75 -2.61 -1.41
C TRP A 443 8.84 -1.74 -0.80
N MET A 444 8.58 -1.10 0.35
CA MET A 444 9.51 -0.15 0.95
C MET A 444 10.68 -0.83 1.63
N ALA A 445 11.86 -0.21 1.50
CA ALA A 445 13.06 -0.64 2.20
C ALA A 445 12.97 -0.34 3.71
N PRO A 446 13.64 -1.13 4.57
CA PRO A 446 13.61 -0.94 6.03
C PRO A 446 13.94 0.50 6.44
N GLU A 447 15.01 1.08 5.89
CA GLU A 447 15.46 2.43 6.22
C GLU A 447 14.46 3.52 5.83
N VAL A 448 13.65 3.29 4.79
CA VAL A 448 12.58 4.22 4.38
C VAL A 448 11.40 4.11 5.33
N ILE A 449 11.03 2.89 5.73
CA ILE A 449 9.94 2.67 6.71
C ILE A 449 10.33 3.27 8.08
N GLU A 450 11.60 3.13 8.47
CA GLU A 450 12.15 3.72 9.68
C GLU A 450 12.41 5.24 9.56
N HIS A 451 12.19 5.83 8.38
CA HIS A 451 12.44 7.25 8.10
C HIS A 451 13.89 7.70 8.41
N ARG A 452 14.85 6.77 8.29
CA ARG A 452 16.28 7.07 8.38
C ARG A 452 16.73 7.77 7.08
N PRO A 453 17.87 8.48 7.08
CA PRO A 453 18.48 8.92 5.83
C PRO A 453 18.68 7.73 4.89
N TYR A 454 18.19 7.84 3.67
CA TYR A 454 18.28 6.80 2.64
C TYR A 454 18.69 7.41 1.31
N ASP A 455 19.29 6.58 0.46
CA ASP A 455 19.73 6.95 -0.87
C ASP A 455 19.01 6.12 -1.94
N HIS A 456 19.60 6.07 -3.13
CA HIS A 456 19.10 5.31 -4.27
C HIS A 456 19.05 3.77 -4.02
N LYS A 457 19.69 3.24 -2.97
CA LYS A 457 19.62 1.82 -2.59
C LYS A 457 18.27 1.40 -2.02
N ALA A 458 17.41 2.36 -1.65
CA ALA A 458 16.02 2.09 -1.33
C ALA A 458 15.26 1.51 -2.55
N ASP A 459 15.48 2.06 -3.74
CA ASP A 459 14.85 1.57 -4.98
C ASP A 459 15.32 0.14 -5.33
N VAL A 460 16.55 -0.21 -4.95
CA VAL A 460 17.12 -1.56 -5.17
C VAL A 460 16.40 -2.61 -4.32
N PHE A 461 16.05 -2.26 -3.08
CA PHE A 461 15.22 -3.13 -2.24
C PHE A 461 13.84 -3.32 -2.85
N SER A 462 13.20 -2.23 -3.27
CA SER A 462 11.89 -2.27 -3.92
C SER A 462 11.91 -3.11 -5.19
N PHE A 463 12.99 -3.02 -5.98
CA PHE A 463 13.22 -3.86 -7.14
C PHE A 463 13.28 -5.35 -6.80
N ALA A 464 13.89 -5.74 -5.68
CA ALA A 464 13.89 -7.14 -5.23
C ALA A 464 12.47 -7.66 -4.94
N ILE A 465 11.64 -6.83 -4.30
CA ILE A 465 10.23 -7.18 -4.05
C ILE A 465 9.47 -7.32 -5.37
N VAL A 466 9.72 -6.43 -6.34
CA VAL A 466 9.18 -6.55 -7.71
C VAL A 466 9.65 -7.83 -8.40
N LEU A 467 10.94 -8.20 -8.31
CA LEU A 467 11.44 -9.46 -8.87
C LEU A 467 10.73 -10.68 -8.28
N TRP A 468 10.49 -10.67 -6.97
CA TRP A 468 9.73 -11.73 -6.31
C TRP A 468 8.26 -11.77 -6.78
N GLU A 469 7.65 -10.60 -6.97
CA GLU A 469 6.29 -10.47 -7.49
C GLU A 469 6.18 -11.00 -8.93
N LEU A 470 7.15 -10.67 -9.80
CA LEU A 470 7.24 -11.20 -11.18
C LEU A 470 7.42 -12.72 -11.21
N LEU A 471 8.23 -13.25 -10.29
CA LEU A 471 8.53 -14.68 -10.15
C LEU A 471 7.31 -15.48 -9.72
N THR A 472 6.51 -14.94 -8.80
CA THR A 472 5.43 -15.69 -8.14
C THR A 472 4.06 -15.36 -8.68
N GLY A 473 3.87 -14.19 -9.31
CA GLY A 473 2.57 -13.65 -9.65
C GLY A 473 1.69 -13.37 -8.43
N LYS A 474 2.28 -13.29 -7.23
CA LYS A 474 1.57 -13.11 -5.95
C LYS A 474 1.79 -11.72 -5.39
N LEU A 475 0.80 -11.23 -4.66
CA LEU A 475 0.93 -9.97 -3.93
C LEU A 475 1.96 -10.14 -2.80
N PRO A 476 2.96 -9.25 -2.67
CA PRO A 476 3.95 -9.35 -1.59
C PRO A 476 3.28 -9.29 -0.20
N TYR A 477 3.61 -10.26 0.64
CA TYR A 477 3.04 -10.41 1.99
C TYR A 477 1.50 -10.49 1.99
N GLU A 478 0.90 -11.21 1.04
CA GLU A 478 -0.56 -11.28 0.83
C GLU A 478 -1.40 -11.53 2.10
N HIS A 479 -0.84 -12.21 3.10
CA HIS A 479 -1.51 -12.53 4.38
C HIS A 479 -1.40 -11.46 5.47
N LEU A 480 -0.69 -10.35 5.22
CA LEU A 480 -0.49 -9.26 6.18
C LEU A 480 -1.11 -7.97 5.64
N SER A 481 -1.58 -7.08 6.51
CA SER A 481 -1.84 -5.69 6.11
C SER A 481 -0.53 -5.01 5.67
N PRO A 482 -0.58 -3.95 4.85
CA PRO A 482 0.63 -3.22 4.44
C PRO A 482 1.48 -2.73 5.62
N LEU A 483 0.85 -2.28 6.70
CA LEU A 483 1.55 -1.80 7.89
C LEU A 483 2.17 -2.96 8.68
N GLN A 484 1.46 -4.09 8.84
CA GLN A 484 2.04 -5.30 9.45
C GLN A 484 3.23 -5.83 8.65
N ALA A 485 3.17 -5.78 7.32
CA ALA A 485 4.30 -6.13 6.47
C ALA A 485 5.50 -5.21 6.75
N ALA A 486 5.28 -3.89 6.79
CA ALA A 486 6.32 -2.92 7.14
C ALA A 486 6.94 -3.18 8.52
N VAL A 487 6.13 -3.39 9.55
CA VAL A 487 6.60 -3.71 10.91
C VAL A 487 7.39 -5.02 10.92
N GLY A 488 6.91 -6.06 10.25
CA GLY A 488 7.62 -7.34 10.13
C GLY A 488 8.97 -7.21 9.42
N VAL A 489 9.07 -6.36 8.39
CA VAL A 489 10.32 -6.08 7.67
C VAL A 489 11.35 -5.43 8.59
N ILE A 490 10.94 -4.47 9.43
CA ILE A 490 11.85 -3.77 10.35
C ILE A 490 12.24 -4.67 11.53
N GLN A 491 11.24 -5.21 12.25
CA GLN A 491 11.48 -5.86 13.54
C GLN A 491 11.98 -7.30 13.41
N LYS A 492 11.52 -8.02 12.39
CA LYS A 492 11.79 -9.46 12.23
C LYS A 492 12.65 -9.77 11.00
N GLY A 493 13.09 -8.74 10.27
CA GLY A 493 13.81 -8.93 9.00
C GLY A 493 12.98 -9.69 7.95
N LEU A 494 11.64 -9.61 8.03
CA LEU A 494 10.74 -10.41 7.20
C LEU A 494 11.02 -10.20 5.71
N ARG A 495 11.00 -11.28 4.92
CA ARG A 495 11.06 -11.27 3.45
C ARG A 495 10.04 -12.24 2.87
N PRO A 496 9.52 -12.01 1.65
CA PRO A 496 8.65 -12.95 0.99
C PRO A 496 9.35 -14.30 0.75
N LYS A 497 8.63 -15.40 0.98
CA LYS A 497 9.19 -16.75 0.81
C LYS A 497 9.50 -17.03 -0.66
N ILE A 498 10.75 -17.35 -0.97
CA ILE A 498 11.16 -17.76 -2.32
C ILE A 498 10.74 -19.22 -2.57
N PRO A 499 10.05 -19.54 -3.68
CA PRO A 499 9.75 -20.93 -4.04
C PRO A 499 11.00 -21.79 -4.21
N SER A 500 10.99 -23.04 -3.73
CA SER A 500 12.16 -23.93 -3.74
C SER A 500 12.69 -24.28 -5.14
N HIS A 501 11.85 -24.21 -6.16
CA HIS A 501 12.21 -24.49 -7.56
C HIS A 501 12.73 -23.25 -8.32
N THR A 502 12.99 -22.15 -7.61
CA THR A 502 13.51 -20.92 -8.22
C THR A 502 14.95 -21.11 -8.69
N HIS A 503 15.27 -20.60 -9.88
CA HIS A 503 16.63 -20.66 -10.42
C HIS A 503 17.64 -20.01 -9.46
N SER A 504 18.73 -20.71 -9.13
CA SER A 504 19.70 -20.31 -8.10
C SER A 504 20.26 -18.90 -8.29
N LYS A 505 20.54 -18.50 -9.53
CA LYS A 505 20.99 -17.13 -9.83
C LYS A 505 19.97 -16.04 -9.56
N LEU A 506 18.67 -16.33 -9.66
CA LEU A 506 17.62 -15.38 -9.29
C LEU A 506 17.48 -15.28 -7.77
N VAL A 507 17.68 -16.40 -7.06
CA VAL A 507 17.74 -16.43 -5.58
C VAL A 507 18.91 -15.59 -5.07
N GLU A 508 20.09 -15.75 -5.67
CA GLU A 508 21.28 -14.94 -5.39
C GLU A 508 21.02 -13.45 -5.57
N LEU A 509 20.41 -13.06 -6.70
CA LEU A 509 20.07 -11.66 -6.98
C LEU A 509 19.04 -11.09 -5.99
N LEU A 510 18.00 -11.86 -5.66
CA LEU A 510 17.00 -11.44 -4.66
C LEU A 510 17.67 -11.14 -3.32
N HIS A 511 18.48 -12.08 -2.81
CA HIS A 511 19.22 -11.90 -1.56
C HIS A 511 20.15 -10.70 -1.56
N TRP A 512 20.82 -10.45 -2.67
CA TRP A 512 21.72 -9.31 -2.81
C TRP A 512 20.96 -7.97 -2.80
N CYS A 513 19.83 -7.88 -3.52
CA CYS A 513 19.07 -6.64 -3.65
C CYS A 513 18.24 -6.27 -2.42
N TRP A 514 17.70 -7.23 -1.65
CA TRP A 514 16.90 -6.93 -0.44
C TRP A 514 17.66 -7.08 0.88
N HIS A 515 18.99 -6.99 0.84
CA HIS A 515 19.83 -7.03 2.02
C HIS A 515 19.36 -5.99 3.06
N HIS A 516 19.41 -6.32 4.36
CA HIS A 516 18.94 -5.40 5.41
C HIS A 516 19.75 -4.11 5.41
N ASP A 517 21.09 -4.21 5.52
CA ASP A 517 22.01 -3.10 5.32
C ASP A 517 21.99 -2.63 3.85
N SER A 518 21.67 -1.35 3.63
CA SER A 518 21.58 -0.74 2.30
C SER A 518 22.93 -0.58 1.60
N SER A 519 24.03 -0.48 2.35
CA SER A 519 25.38 -0.33 1.80
C SER A 519 25.85 -1.59 1.05
N LEU A 520 25.38 -2.76 1.48
CA LEU A 520 25.68 -4.06 0.88
C LEU A 520 24.84 -4.40 -0.34
N ARG A 521 23.79 -3.61 -0.64
CA ARG A 521 22.97 -3.81 -1.84
C ARG A 521 23.74 -3.34 -3.08
N PRO A 522 23.57 -3.99 -4.24
CA PRO A 522 24.20 -3.56 -5.48
C PRO A 522 23.60 -2.25 -6.01
N ASN A 523 24.29 -1.65 -6.97
CA ASN A 523 23.78 -0.56 -7.79
C ASN A 523 23.07 -1.14 -9.02
N PHE A 524 22.14 -0.43 -9.65
CA PHE A 524 21.46 -0.93 -10.85
C PHE A 524 22.40 -1.26 -12.04
N SER A 525 23.59 -0.65 -12.09
CA SER A 525 24.62 -1.03 -13.07
C SER A 525 25.14 -2.45 -12.86
N GLU A 526 25.37 -2.85 -11.60
CA GLU A 526 25.86 -4.19 -11.23
C GLU A 526 24.74 -5.23 -11.41
N ILE A 527 23.50 -4.88 -11.04
CA ILE A 527 22.31 -5.70 -11.27
C ILE A 527 22.14 -5.99 -12.76
N LEU A 528 22.25 -4.97 -13.61
CA LEU A 528 22.10 -5.12 -15.06
C LEU A 528 23.18 -6.04 -15.63
N GLU A 529 24.43 -5.89 -15.22
CA GLU A 529 25.51 -6.77 -15.67
C GLU A 529 25.26 -8.23 -15.24
N PHE A 530 24.81 -8.44 -14.00
CA PHE A 530 24.44 -9.74 -13.48
C PHE A 530 23.31 -10.38 -14.30
N LEU A 531 22.21 -9.65 -14.54
CA LEU A 531 21.07 -10.13 -15.32
C LEU A 531 21.44 -10.49 -16.77
N LEU A 532 22.27 -9.67 -17.41
CA LEU A 532 22.77 -9.94 -18.77
C LEU A 532 23.61 -11.22 -18.81
N ARG A 533 24.44 -11.45 -17.79
CA ARG A 533 25.24 -12.68 -17.65
C ARG A 533 24.34 -13.91 -17.48
N VAL A 534 23.35 -13.84 -16.59
CA VAL A 534 22.38 -14.92 -16.36
C VAL A 534 21.61 -15.24 -17.64
N THR A 535 21.13 -14.21 -18.36
CA THR A 535 20.38 -14.37 -19.62
C THR A 535 21.18 -15.12 -20.69
N LYS A 536 22.49 -14.83 -20.81
CA LYS A 536 23.38 -15.58 -21.71
C LYS A 536 23.47 -17.06 -21.31
N THR A 537 23.63 -17.36 -20.03
CA THR A 537 23.72 -18.77 -19.56
C THR A 537 22.42 -19.54 -19.75
N VAL A 538 21.26 -18.93 -19.47
CA VAL A 538 19.94 -19.54 -19.66
C VAL A 538 19.64 -19.77 -21.15
N SER A 539 20.07 -18.85 -22.02
CA SER A 539 19.93 -19.02 -23.47
C SER A 539 20.76 -20.20 -24.00
N VAL A 540 22.02 -20.32 -23.57
CA VAL A 540 22.91 -21.43 -24.00
C VAL A 540 22.45 -22.78 -23.43
N GLY A 541 22.00 -22.82 -22.17
CA GLY A 541 21.43 -24.01 -21.56
C GLY A 541 20.13 -24.47 -22.26
N GLY A 542 19.27 -23.51 -22.63
CA GLY A 542 18.04 -23.77 -23.39
C GLY A 542 18.29 -24.33 -24.79
N PHE A 543 19.35 -23.89 -25.47
CA PHE A 543 19.77 -24.48 -26.76
C PHE A 543 20.22 -25.93 -26.60
N LEU A 544 20.99 -26.25 -25.56
CA LEU A 544 21.47 -27.62 -25.29
C LEU A 544 20.34 -28.56 -24.85
N THR A 545 19.43 -28.11 -23.98
CA THR A 545 18.28 -28.92 -23.57
C THR A 545 17.29 -29.16 -24.72
N ASN A 546 17.04 -28.17 -25.56
CA ASN A 546 16.19 -28.34 -26.75
C ASN A 546 16.86 -29.25 -27.80
N PHE A 547 18.19 -29.20 -27.95
CA PHE A 547 18.93 -30.09 -28.84
C PHE A 547 18.87 -31.56 -28.38
N VAL A 548 18.97 -31.81 -27.06
CA VAL A 548 18.83 -33.15 -26.47
C VAL A 548 17.40 -33.68 -26.54
N LEU A 549 16.39 -32.83 -26.35
CA LEU A 549 14.98 -33.20 -26.48
C LEU A 549 14.57 -33.47 -27.94
N HIS A 550 15.02 -32.65 -28.91
CA HIS A 550 14.79 -32.89 -30.34
C HIS A 550 15.49 -34.14 -30.88
N SER A 551 16.58 -34.60 -30.24
CA SER A 551 17.21 -35.88 -30.59
C SER A 551 16.38 -37.10 -30.14
N LYS A 552 15.43 -36.93 -29.21
CA LYS A 552 14.62 -38.02 -28.65
C LYS A 552 13.21 -38.10 -29.24
N GLU A 553 12.66 -37.01 -29.75
CA GLU A 553 11.30 -36.99 -30.35
C GLU A 553 11.35 -36.90 -31.89
N LYS A 554 11.71 -38.00 -32.54
CA LYS A 554 11.30 -38.23 -33.94
C LYS A 554 9.87 -38.78 -33.96
N SER A 555 8.87 -37.91 -33.85
CA SER A 555 7.53 -38.07 -34.48
C SER A 555 6.48 -37.14 -33.84
N LYS A 556 6.19 -36.00 -34.50
CA LYS A 556 4.82 -35.45 -34.75
C LYS A 556 4.89 -34.03 -35.35
N PRO A 557 3.86 -33.58 -36.11
CA PRO A 557 4.03 -32.60 -37.18
C PRO A 557 3.76 -31.13 -36.79
N LEU A 558 4.22 -30.26 -37.70
CA LEU A 558 4.21 -28.79 -37.72
C LEU A 558 2.86 -28.16 -37.32
N HIS A 559 2.73 -27.71 -36.07
CA HIS A 559 1.82 -26.61 -35.72
C HIS A 559 2.41 -25.59 -34.72
N HIS A 560 3.54 -25.92 -34.10
CA HIS A 560 4.26 -25.04 -33.15
C HIS A 560 5.22 -24.04 -33.81
N TYR A 561 5.47 -24.13 -35.12
CA TYR A 561 6.51 -23.36 -35.81
C TYR A 561 6.13 -21.90 -36.11
N PHE A 562 4.84 -21.54 -36.08
CA PHE A 562 4.39 -20.20 -36.42
C PHE A 562 4.45 -19.19 -35.26
N PHE A 563 4.51 -19.64 -34.01
CA PHE A 563 4.56 -18.74 -32.85
C PHE A 563 6.00 -18.26 -32.53
N LEU A 564 7.01 -19.07 -32.86
CA LEU A 564 8.42 -18.76 -32.59
C LEU A 564 9.07 -17.82 -33.62
N ASN A 565 8.51 -17.71 -34.83
CA ASN A 565 9.05 -16.83 -35.87
C ASN A 565 8.79 -15.34 -35.64
N ARG A 566 7.90 -14.97 -34.71
CA ARG A 566 7.56 -13.56 -34.44
C ARG A 566 8.42 -12.92 -33.32
N LEU A 567 9.21 -13.71 -32.61
CA LEU A 567 10.04 -13.26 -31.48
C LEU A 567 11.55 -13.17 -31.79
N LEU A 568 11.99 -13.72 -32.92
CA LEU A 568 13.41 -13.73 -33.31
C LEU A 568 13.60 -12.93 -34.60
N GLY A 569 13.40 -11.61 -34.52
CA GLY A 569 13.72 -10.66 -35.58
C GLY A 569 15.24 -10.45 -35.75
N ASN A 570 16.03 -11.53 -35.81
CA ASN A 570 17.48 -11.45 -35.86
C ASN A 570 18.00 -12.09 -37.14
N VAL A 571 18.39 -11.25 -38.11
CA VAL A 571 18.91 -11.64 -39.42
C VAL A 571 20.10 -12.61 -39.31
N LYS A 572 20.87 -12.54 -38.21
CA LYS A 572 21.99 -13.46 -37.92
C LYS A 572 21.58 -14.92 -37.69
N ALA A 573 20.35 -15.19 -37.24
CA ALA A 573 19.87 -16.57 -37.06
C ALA A 573 19.65 -17.30 -38.39
N ARG A 574 19.34 -16.57 -39.47
CA ARG A 574 19.22 -17.13 -40.83
C ARG A 574 20.59 -17.53 -41.40
N GLU A 575 21.64 -16.77 -41.11
CA GLU A 575 23.02 -17.10 -41.51
C GLU A 575 23.54 -18.37 -40.80
N CYS A 576 23.30 -18.47 -39.49
CA CYS A 576 23.70 -19.66 -38.71
C CYS A 576 22.94 -20.91 -39.13
N MET A 577 21.64 -20.81 -39.46
CA MET A 577 20.89 -21.95 -40.01
C MET A 577 21.39 -22.38 -41.40
N LYS A 578 21.83 -21.46 -42.25
CA LYS A 578 22.44 -21.82 -43.55
C LYS A 578 23.72 -22.63 -43.36
N ILE A 579 24.63 -22.22 -42.48
CA ILE A 579 25.90 -22.93 -42.20
C ILE A 579 25.65 -24.33 -41.63
N VAL A 580 24.63 -24.48 -40.77
CA VAL A 580 24.25 -25.78 -40.19
C VAL A 580 23.61 -26.70 -41.24
N PHE A 581 22.77 -26.17 -42.14
CA PHE A 581 22.21 -26.94 -43.24
C PHE A 581 23.28 -27.40 -44.25
N THR A 582 24.28 -26.57 -44.58
CA THR A 582 25.35 -26.98 -45.51
C THR A 582 26.23 -28.10 -44.93
N LYS A 583 26.44 -28.12 -43.61
CA LYS A 583 27.19 -29.20 -42.95
C LYS A 583 26.38 -30.50 -42.82
N LEU A 584 25.05 -30.42 -42.66
CA LEU A 584 24.17 -31.60 -42.62
C LEU A 584 24.06 -32.31 -43.98
N THR A 585 24.05 -31.57 -45.10
CA THR A 585 24.00 -32.17 -46.45
C THR A 585 25.29 -32.93 -46.81
N VAL A 586 26.45 -32.50 -46.26
CA VAL A 586 27.73 -33.19 -46.48
C VAL A 586 27.86 -34.46 -45.63
N CYS A 587 27.22 -34.53 -44.46
CA CYS A 587 27.23 -35.74 -43.63
C CYS A 587 26.25 -36.82 -44.10
N THR A 588 25.15 -36.48 -44.78
CA THR A 588 24.19 -37.47 -45.28
C THR A 588 24.63 -38.20 -46.56
N HIS A 589 25.69 -37.74 -47.24
CA HIS A 589 26.24 -38.43 -48.42
C HIS A 589 27.41 -39.39 -48.15
N ARG A 590 27.80 -39.59 -46.88
CA ARG A 590 28.81 -40.60 -46.48
C ARG A 590 28.25 -41.83 -45.78
N HIS A 591 26.93 -41.93 -45.62
CA HIS A 591 26.25 -43.11 -45.07
C HIS A 591 24.93 -43.38 -45.78
N LEU A 592 25.00 -43.56 -47.10
CA LEU A 592 24.04 -44.32 -47.90
C LEU A 592 24.82 -45.22 -48.85
#